data_AF-A0A7S1S7B2-F1
#
_entry.id   AF-A0A7S1S7B2-F1
#
_cell.length_a   1.000
_cell.length_b   1.000
_cell.length_c   1.000
_cell.angle_alpha   90.00
_cell.angle_beta   90.00
_cell.angle_gamma   90.00
#
_symmetry.space_group_name_H-M   'P 1'
#
loop_
_entity.id
_entity.type
_entity.pdbx_description
1 polymer ?
#
loop_
_entity_poly.entity_id
_entity_poly.type
_entity_poly.pdbx_seq_one_letter_code
_entity_poly.pdbx_strand_id
1 'polypeptide(L)'
;GTEYFWSPSLRRPWQAILHHGGPLEPGVQAVRDMGRSVVIDLPFIAARRELMQRFPGAKVILTVRDDADSWYRSIEKVRALYRNATSDVEVALLRSQGFSEEEAAGGMKFFRQDYLKVLDCDLAGEPGDEEVRRRCIAGYHRLNEEVQREVPPERLLVFNVKEGWEPLCRFLGLPVPPTPFPRVDQHGRVVKAECADGQGGSECASKWVLKS
;
A
#
# COMPACT_ATOMS: atom_id res chain seq x y z
N GLY A 1 -3.61 -2.85 -4.27
CA GLY A 1 -2.25 -2.30 -4.13
C GLY A 1 -1.45 -2.62 -5.37
N THR A 2 -1.16 -3.90 -5.60
CA THR A 2 -0.40 -4.37 -6.76
C THR A 2 -1.03 -4.03 -8.11
N GLU A 3 -2.35 -3.86 -8.20
CA GLU A 3 -3.05 -3.47 -9.42
C GLU A 3 -2.57 -2.13 -9.99
N TYR A 4 -2.03 -1.24 -9.14
CA TYR A 4 -1.40 0.02 -9.56
C TYR A 4 -0.28 -0.19 -10.58
N PHE A 5 0.46 -1.31 -10.46
CA PHE A 5 1.54 -1.62 -11.39
C PHE A 5 1.06 -2.14 -12.74
N TRP A 6 -0.21 -2.50 -12.92
CA TRP A 6 -0.64 -3.16 -14.16
C TRP A 6 -1.85 -2.49 -14.80
N SER A 7 -2.34 -1.40 -14.20
CA SER A 7 -3.50 -0.65 -14.67
C SER A 7 -3.11 0.78 -15.02
N PRO A 8 -3.14 1.18 -16.30
CA PRO A 8 -2.89 2.57 -16.67
C PRO A 8 -3.95 3.53 -16.11
N SER A 9 -5.22 3.08 -16.04
CA SER A 9 -6.33 3.87 -15.51
C SER A 9 -6.19 4.16 -14.02
N LEU A 10 -5.53 3.27 -13.26
CA LEU A 10 -5.16 3.53 -11.88
C LEU A 10 -3.82 4.27 -11.78
N ARG A 11 -2.80 3.87 -12.55
CA ARG A 11 -1.44 4.40 -12.38
C ARG A 11 -1.33 5.90 -12.71
N ARG A 12 -1.86 6.32 -13.86
CA ARG A 12 -1.74 7.71 -14.36
C ARG A 12 -2.28 8.76 -13.39
N PRO A 13 -3.53 8.68 -12.90
CA PRO A 13 -4.05 9.70 -11.99
C PRO A 13 -3.29 9.73 -10.66
N TRP A 14 -2.84 8.57 -10.16
CA TRP A 14 -2.07 8.50 -8.92
C TRP A 14 -0.64 9.04 -9.07
N GLN A 15 0.01 8.85 -10.22
CA GLN A 15 1.27 9.53 -10.53
C GLN A 15 1.08 11.04 -10.66
N ALA A 16 -0.03 11.49 -11.28
CA ALA A 16 -0.34 12.90 -11.35
C ALA A 16 -0.47 13.54 -9.96
N ILE A 17 -1.20 12.89 -9.05
CA ILE A 17 -1.36 13.34 -7.65
C ILE A 17 -0.01 13.44 -6.95
N LEU A 18 0.82 12.41 -7.04
CA LEU A 18 2.02 12.30 -6.20
C LEU A 18 3.23 13.03 -6.75
N HIS A 19 3.36 13.16 -8.07
CA HIS A 19 4.57 13.66 -8.72
C HIS A 19 4.35 14.89 -9.62
N HIS A 20 3.10 15.22 -9.96
CA HIS A 20 2.80 16.31 -10.89
C HIS A 20 1.82 17.34 -10.34
N GLY A 21 1.52 17.31 -9.03
CA GLY A 21 0.59 18.25 -8.38
C GLY A 21 -0.85 18.14 -8.87
N GLY A 22 -1.23 16.98 -9.41
CA GLY A 22 -2.57 16.71 -9.91
C GLY A 22 -3.61 16.66 -8.80
N PRO A 23 -4.90 16.89 -9.13
CA PRO A 23 -5.98 16.84 -8.16
C PRO A 23 -6.23 15.41 -7.66
N LEU A 24 -6.72 15.27 -6.42
CA LEU A 24 -7.00 13.96 -5.79
C LEU A 24 -8.15 13.20 -6.46
N GLU A 25 -9.18 13.88 -6.96
CA GLU A 25 -10.44 13.25 -7.36
C GLU A 25 -10.32 12.24 -8.52
N PRO A 26 -9.53 12.46 -9.59
CA PRO A 26 -9.30 11.43 -10.61
C PRO A 26 -8.72 10.12 -10.05
N GLY A 27 -7.82 10.19 -9.07
CA GLY A 27 -7.26 9.00 -8.43
C GLY A 27 -8.28 8.27 -7.57
N VAL A 28 -9.12 9.02 -6.85
CA VAL A 28 -10.26 8.48 -6.08
C VAL A 28 -11.27 7.81 -7.02
N GLN A 29 -11.60 8.44 -8.14
CA GLN A 29 -12.55 7.90 -9.11
C GLN A 29 -12.02 6.60 -9.74
N ALA A 30 -10.74 6.53 -10.07
CA ALA A 30 -10.12 5.30 -10.58
C ALA A 30 -10.26 4.12 -9.60
N VAL A 31 -10.15 4.36 -8.29
CA VAL A 31 -10.39 3.34 -7.26
C VAL A 31 -11.86 2.92 -7.21
N ARG A 32 -12.80 3.88 -7.35
CA ARG A 32 -14.24 3.61 -7.36
C ARG A 32 -14.68 2.85 -8.61
N ASP A 33 -14.13 3.16 -9.77
CA ASP A 33 -14.44 2.50 -11.05
C ASP A 33 -14.04 1.01 -11.00
N MET A 34 -13.06 0.65 -10.16
CA MET A 34 -12.70 -0.73 -9.87
C MET A 34 -13.63 -1.42 -8.85
N GLY A 35 -14.70 -0.76 -8.41
CA GLY A 35 -15.61 -1.25 -7.38
C GLY A 35 -14.96 -1.36 -5.99
N ARG A 36 -13.85 -0.63 -5.75
CA ARG A 36 -13.12 -0.66 -4.48
C ARG A 36 -13.53 0.53 -3.60
N SER A 37 -13.52 0.28 -2.29
CA SER A 37 -13.77 1.27 -1.23
C SER A 37 -12.64 1.30 -0.19
N VAL A 38 -11.58 0.56 -0.47
CA VAL A 38 -10.41 0.37 0.38
C VAL A 38 -9.17 0.53 -0.48
N VAL A 39 -8.21 1.27 0.03
CA VAL A 39 -6.86 1.36 -0.53
C VAL A 39 -5.88 0.77 0.49
N ILE A 40 -4.76 0.24 0.05
CA ILE A 40 -3.68 -0.24 0.92
C ILE A 40 -2.37 -0.10 0.15
N ASP A 41 -1.26 -0.05 0.90
CA ASP A 41 0.09 0.00 0.32
C ASP A 41 0.33 1.27 -0.51
N LEU A 42 1.51 1.36 -1.13
CA LEU A 42 1.79 2.35 -2.15
C LEU A 42 0.93 2.12 -3.42
N PRO A 43 0.56 3.19 -4.13
CA PRO A 43 0.95 4.59 -3.92
C PRO A 43 0.15 5.31 -2.81
N PHE A 44 -0.94 4.71 -2.34
CA PHE A 44 -1.98 5.40 -1.57
C PHE A 44 -1.50 5.95 -0.22
N ILE A 45 -0.58 5.24 0.46
CA ILE A 45 -0.01 5.71 1.74
C ILE A 45 0.82 7.00 1.59
N ALA A 46 1.34 7.28 0.39
CA ALA A 46 2.03 8.54 0.09
C ALA A 46 1.08 9.75 0.00
N ALA A 47 -0.23 9.52 -0.21
CA ALA A 47 -1.30 10.52 -0.19
C ALA A 47 -2.21 10.40 1.05
N ARG A 48 -1.73 9.78 2.14
CA ARG A 48 -2.56 9.46 3.32
C ARG A 48 -3.24 10.70 3.90
N ARG A 49 -2.56 11.85 3.93
CA ARG A 49 -3.08 13.08 4.56
C ARG A 49 -4.25 13.64 3.75
N GLU A 50 -4.07 13.71 2.44
CA GLU A 50 -5.07 14.16 1.48
C GLU A 50 -6.30 13.23 1.52
N LEU A 51 -6.07 11.91 1.59
CA LEU A 51 -7.13 10.92 1.74
C LEU A 51 -7.89 11.06 3.08
N MET A 52 -7.18 11.20 4.20
CA MET A 52 -7.80 11.37 5.53
C MET A 52 -8.59 12.68 5.64
N GLN A 53 -8.12 13.75 5.00
CA GLN A 53 -8.85 15.02 4.91
C GLN A 53 -10.09 14.90 4.02
N ARG A 54 -9.97 14.23 2.88
CA ARG A 54 -11.07 14.04 1.92
C ARG A 54 -12.18 13.13 2.46
N PHE A 55 -11.82 12.17 3.31
CA PHE A 55 -12.73 11.19 3.90
C PHE A 55 -12.66 11.23 5.43
N PRO A 56 -13.20 12.27 6.08
CA PRO A 56 -13.07 12.42 7.53
C PRO A 56 -13.85 11.36 8.34
N GLY A 57 -14.83 10.69 7.73
CA GLY A 57 -15.53 9.55 8.33
C GLY A 57 -14.85 8.19 8.10
N ALA A 58 -13.73 8.18 7.38
CA ALA A 58 -12.97 6.97 7.12
C ALA A 58 -12.39 6.39 8.40
N LYS A 59 -12.60 5.08 8.61
CA LYS A 59 -11.74 4.31 9.50
C LYS A 59 -10.34 4.22 8.90
N VAL A 60 -9.34 4.12 9.76
CA VAL A 60 -7.94 3.93 9.42
C VAL A 60 -7.46 2.73 10.21
N ILE A 61 -6.76 1.84 9.53
CA ILE A 61 -6.05 0.73 10.15
C ILE A 61 -4.57 1.03 9.98
N LEU A 62 -3.77 0.84 11.01
CA LEU A 62 -2.32 0.94 10.97
C LEU A 62 -1.75 -0.43 11.28
N THR A 63 -1.19 -1.10 10.27
CA THR A 63 -0.66 -2.45 10.46
C THR A 63 0.76 -2.43 11.02
N VAL A 64 0.95 -3.00 12.21
CA VAL A 64 2.26 -3.03 12.88
C VAL A 64 2.86 -4.43 12.91
N ARG A 65 4.18 -4.49 13.16
CA ARG A 65 4.91 -5.73 13.45
C ARG A 65 5.30 -5.74 14.93
N ASP A 66 5.76 -6.89 15.42
CA ASP A 66 6.26 -7.02 16.80
C ASP A 66 7.45 -6.09 17.06
N ASP A 67 8.29 -5.88 16.04
CA ASP A 67 9.46 -5.02 16.09
C ASP A 67 9.78 -4.45 14.70
N ALA A 68 10.40 -3.26 14.68
CA ALA A 68 10.79 -2.57 13.46
C ALA A 68 11.87 -3.33 12.67
N ASP A 69 12.69 -4.11 13.38
CA ASP A 69 13.71 -4.99 12.81
C ASP A 69 13.11 -6.11 11.95
N SER A 70 12.03 -6.73 12.42
CA SER A 70 11.25 -7.72 11.68
C SER A 70 10.59 -7.12 10.44
N TRP A 71 10.11 -5.88 10.53
CA TRP A 71 9.65 -5.12 9.36
C TRP A 71 10.80 -4.87 8.38
N TYR A 72 11.96 -4.41 8.86
CA TYR A 72 13.11 -4.10 8.00
C TYR A 72 13.63 -5.35 7.27
N ARG A 73 13.79 -6.48 7.97
CA ARG A 73 14.14 -7.76 7.35
C ARG A 73 13.14 -8.20 6.28
N SER A 74 11.86 -7.82 6.41
CA SER A 74 10.84 -8.11 5.40
C SER A 74 11.01 -7.24 4.18
N ILE A 75 11.23 -5.93 4.34
CA ILE A 75 11.37 -5.00 3.22
C ILE A 75 12.69 -5.22 2.47
N GLU A 76 13.75 -5.63 3.17
CA GLU A 76 15.01 -6.05 2.55
C GLU A 76 14.84 -7.24 1.61
N LYS A 77 13.89 -8.16 1.83
CA LYS A 77 13.71 -9.30 0.92
C LYS A 77 13.12 -8.91 -0.43
N VAL A 78 12.31 -7.85 -0.46
CA VAL A 78 11.66 -7.36 -1.69
C VAL A 78 12.44 -6.24 -2.37
N ARG A 79 13.54 -5.78 -1.75
CA ARG A 79 14.43 -4.72 -2.28
C ARG A 79 14.96 -4.96 -3.69
N ALA A 80 15.18 -6.22 -4.08
CA ALA A 80 15.71 -6.57 -5.38
C ALA A 80 14.77 -6.13 -6.50
N LEU A 81 13.46 -6.08 -6.22
CA LEU A 81 12.44 -5.53 -7.12
C LEU A 81 12.63 -4.01 -7.32
N TYR A 82 13.21 -3.29 -6.36
CA TYR A 82 13.40 -1.84 -6.41
C TYR A 82 14.72 -1.39 -7.06
N ARG A 83 15.71 -2.28 -7.11
CA ARG A 83 17.03 -1.97 -7.70
C ARG A 83 17.11 -2.25 -9.19
N ASN A 84 16.40 -3.27 -9.65
CA ASN A 84 16.47 -3.65 -11.04
C ASN A 84 15.66 -2.65 -11.88
N ALA A 85 16.24 -2.21 -13.00
CA ALA A 85 15.47 -1.54 -14.03
C ALA A 85 14.37 -2.49 -14.54
N THR A 86 13.23 -1.92 -14.93
CA THR A 86 12.16 -2.68 -15.61
C THR A 86 12.76 -3.41 -16.81
N SER A 87 12.62 -4.73 -16.86
CA SER A 87 13.18 -5.54 -17.94
C SER A 87 12.47 -5.29 -19.27
N ASP A 88 13.11 -5.56 -20.41
CA ASP A 88 12.49 -5.41 -21.74
C ASP A 88 11.20 -6.23 -21.88
N VAL A 89 11.14 -7.41 -21.25
CA VAL A 89 9.95 -8.27 -21.21
C VAL A 89 8.82 -7.61 -20.43
N GLU A 90 9.11 -7.02 -19.27
CA GLU A 90 8.12 -6.28 -18.48
C GLU A 90 7.66 -5.02 -19.21
N VAL A 91 8.57 -4.31 -19.88
CA VAL A 91 8.23 -3.14 -20.72
C VAL A 91 7.29 -3.56 -21.84
N ALA A 92 7.61 -4.64 -22.57
CA ALA A 92 6.74 -5.18 -23.62
C ALA A 92 5.36 -5.60 -23.09
N LEU A 93 5.32 -6.24 -21.91
CA LEU A 93 4.07 -6.62 -21.25
C LEU A 93 3.23 -5.39 -20.89
N LEU A 94 3.82 -4.39 -20.25
CA LEU A 94 3.13 -3.14 -19.90
C LEU A 94 2.64 -2.39 -21.15
N ARG A 95 3.43 -2.38 -22.24
CA ARG A 95 2.99 -1.82 -23.51
C ARG A 95 1.75 -2.52 -24.06
N SER A 96 1.68 -3.85 -23.96
CA SER A 96 0.48 -4.60 -24.37
C SER A 96 -0.76 -4.26 -23.54
N GLN A 97 -0.58 -3.70 -22.33
CA GLN A 97 -1.63 -3.23 -21.45
C GLN A 97 -1.99 -1.74 -21.65
N GLY A 98 -1.41 -1.07 -22.66
CA GLY A 98 -1.72 0.32 -23.01
C GLY A 98 -0.85 1.37 -22.31
N PHE A 99 0.27 0.97 -21.72
CA PHE A 99 1.31 1.91 -21.29
C PHE A 99 2.17 2.38 -22.46
N SER A 100 2.59 3.64 -22.46
CA SER A 100 3.69 4.09 -23.31
C SER A 100 5.01 3.48 -22.85
N GLU A 101 6.03 3.52 -23.72
CA GLU A 101 7.36 3.03 -23.37
C GLU A 101 7.97 3.77 -22.18
N GLU A 102 7.77 5.10 -22.12
CA GLU A 102 8.20 5.94 -21.00
C GLU A 102 7.45 5.58 -19.70
N GLU A 103 6.14 5.38 -19.76
CA GLU A 103 5.34 5.00 -18.59
C GLU A 103 5.72 3.61 -18.06
N ALA A 104 6.04 2.69 -18.96
CA ALA A 104 6.46 1.33 -18.62
C ALA A 104 7.85 1.36 -17.95
N ALA A 105 8.81 2.08 -18.52
CA ALA A 105 10.14 2.26 -17.94
C ALA A 105 10.13 3.06 -16.63
N GLY A 106 9.21 4.02 -16.48
CA GLY A 106 9.13 4.93 -15.34
C GLY A 106 8.43 4.38 -14.10
N GLY A 107 7.66 3.29 -14.20
CA GLY A 107 6.83 2.79 -13.09
C GLY A 107 7.60 2.53 -11.78
N MET A 108 8.74 1.84 -11.86
CA MET A 108 9.55 1.52 -10.68
C MET A 108 10.26 2.75 -10.10
N LYS A 109 10.61 3.73 -10.95
CA LYS A 109 11.20 5.01 -10.53
C LYS A 109 10.26 5.77 -9.61
N PHE A 110 8.98 5.92 -9.99
CA PHE A 110 7.98 6.61 -9.18
C PHE A 110 7.72 5.87 -7.87
N PHE A 111 7.60 4.55 -7.93
CA PHE A 111 7.41 3.74 -6.74
C PHE A 111 8.56 3.88 -5.71
N ARG A 112 9.82 3.94 -6.19
CA ARG A 112 10.99 4.24 -5.33
C ARG A 112 10.90 5.64 -4.73
N GLN A 113 10.50 6.65 -5.52
CA GLN A 113 10.32 8.01 -5.03
C GLN A 113 9.23 8.10 -3.95
N ASP A 114 8.14 7.36 -4.09
CA ASP A 114 7.07 7.32 -3.10
C ASP A 114 7.52 6.68 -1.79
N TYR A 115 8.28 5.57 -1.86
CA TYR A 115 8.88 4.98 -0.66
C TYR A 115 9.86 5.93 0.04
N LEU A 116 10.72 6.60 -0.73
CA LEU A 116 11.61 7.64 -0.21
C LEU A 116 10.81 8.76 0.46
N LYS A 117 9.71 9.23 -0.13
CA LYS A 117 8.85 10.27 0.44
C LYS A 117 8.18 9.82 1.75
N VAL A 118 7.73 8.57 1.82
CA VAL A 118 6.99 8.04 2.98
C VAL A 118 7.94 7.69 4.14
N LEU A 119 9.02 6.95 3.85
CA LEU A 119 9.90 6.40 4.87
C LEU A 119 11.16 7.24 5.08
N ASP A 120 11.51 8.18 4.19
CA ASP A 120 12.81 8.86 4.19
C ASP A 120 14.00 7.87 4.19
N CYS A 121 13.81 6.77 3.45
CA CYS A 121 14.79 5.70 3.30
C CYS A 121 14.91 5.26 1.83
N ASP A 122 16.15 5.11 1.36
CA ASP A 122 16.43 4.57 0.04
C ASP A 122 16.50 3.05 0.07
N LEU A 123 15.36 2.40 -0.17
CA LEU A 123 15.28 0.93 -0.25
C LEU A 123 16.10 0.32 -1.39
N ALA A 124 16.60 1.14 -2.33
CA ALA A 124 17.51 0.70 -3.39
C ALA A 124 19.00 0.81 -3.00
N GLY A 125 19.34 1.35 -1.82
CA GLY A 125 20.71 1.44 -1.30
C GLY A 125 21.36 0.07 -1.09
N GLU A 126 22.64 0.02 -0.68
CA GLU A 126 23.41 -1.23 -0.60
C GLU A 126 22.90 -2.21 0.50
N PRO A 127 23.04 -3.55 0.32
CA PRO A 127 22.63 -4.53 1.34
C PRO A 127 23.54 -4.53 2.54
N GLY A 128 22.93 -4.65 3.71
CA GLY A 128 23.66 -4.58 4.97
C GLY A 128 24.26 -3.21 5.27
N ASP A 129 23.89 -2.17 4.53
CA ASP A 129 24.26 -0.79 4.86
C ASP A 129 23.48 -0.36 6.12
N GLU A 130 24.23 -0.19 7.22
CA GLU A 130 23.67 0.15 8.52
C GLU A 130 23.02 1.54 8.54
N GLU A 131 23.50 2.47 7.72
CA GLU A 131 22.90 3.80 7.63
C GLU A 131 21.55 3.75 6.91
N VAL A 132 21.46 2.96 5.83
CA VAL A 132 20.17 2.68 5.16
C VAL A 132 19.21 2.01 6.14
N ARG A 133 19.66 0.99 6.88
CA ARG A 133 18.86 0.33 7.91
C ARG A 133 18.35 1.32 8.96
N ARG A 134 19.24 2.12 9.54
CA ARG A 134 18.92 3.12 10.55
C ARG A 134 17.86 4.11 10.05
N ARG A 135 18.00 4.63 8.83
CA ARG A 135 17.02 5.55 8.23
C ARG A 135 15.67 4.89 7.98
N CYS A 136 15.66 3.66 7.46
CA CYS A 136 14.42 2.90 7.25
C CYS A 136 13.67 2.65 8.56
N ILE A 137 14.36 2.19 9.61
CA ILE A 137 13.75 1.95 10.92
C ILE A 137 13.23 3.27 11.51
N ALA A 138 14.00 4.36 11.43
CA ALA A 138 13.54 5.68 11.88
C ALA A 138 12.30 6.14 11.09
N GLY A 139 12.27 5.89 9.77
CA GLY A 139 11.14 6.13 8.89
C GLY A 139 9.87 5.41 9.30
N TYR A 140 10.01 4.11 9.59
CA TYR A 140 8.92 3.26 10.07
C TYR A 140 8.31 3.80 11.37
N HIS A 141 9.15 4.10 12.37
CA HIS A 141 8.69 4.67 13.63
C HIS A 141 7.98 6.01 13.44
N ARG A 142 8.61 6.92 12.68
CA ARG A 142 8.05 8.23 12.39
C ARG A 142 6.68 8.13 11.72
N LEU A 143 6.53 7.29 10.69
CA LEU A 143 5.26 7.09 9.99
C LEU A 143 4.17 6.57 10.94
N ASN A 144 4.50 5.59 11.77
CA ASN A 144 3.53 5.02 12.71
C ASN A 144 3.11 6.02 13.79
N GLU A 145 4.05 6.81 14.30
CA GLU A 145 3.78 7.87 15.27
C GLU A 145 2.95 9.00 14.65
N GLU A 146 3.26 9.41 13.42
CA GLU A 146 2.48 10.40 12.67
C GLU A 146 1.03 9.96 12.50
N VAL A 147 0.79 8.72 12.05
CA VAL A 147 -0.57 8.19 11.87
C VAL A 147 -1.32 8.15 13.20
N GLN A 148 -0.69 7.65 14.27
CA GLN A 148 -1.33 7.60 15.60
C GLN A 148 -1.64 8.98 16.17
N ARG A 149 -0.83 10.00 15.83
CA ARG A 149 -1.04 11.38 16.27
C ARG A 149 -2.11 12.11 15.45
N GLU A 150 -2.13 11.89 14.14
CA GLU A 150 -3.01 12.62 13.21
C GLU A 150 -4.43 12.03 13.16
N VAL A 151 -4.58 10.74 13.48
CA VAL A 151 -5.86 10.02 13.38
C VAL A 151 -6.51 9.90 14.76
N PRO A 152 -7.75 10.41 14.94
CA PRO A 152 -8.48 10.22 16.19
C PRO A 152 -8.62 8.75 16.60
N PRO A 153 -8.44 8.39 17.89
CA PRO A 153 -8.46 7.01 18.35
C PRO A 153 -9.72 6.23 17.96
N GLU A 154 -10.88 6.88 17.93
CA GLU A 154 -12.17 6.27 17.56
C GLU A 154 -12.24 5.80 16.10
N ARG A 155 -11.38 6.34 15.23
CA ARG A 155 -11.28 5.94 13.83
C ARG A 155 -9.97 5.21 13.52
N LEU A 156 -9.14 4.90 14.52
CA LEU A 156 -7.87 4.22 14.34
C LEU A 156 -7.87 2.84 14.96
N LEU A 157 -7.43 1.84 14.19
CA LEU A 157 -7.05 0.54 14.70
C LEU A 157 -5.55 0.32 14.46
N VAL A 158 -4.76 0.26 15.52
CA VAL A 158 -3.40 -0.29 15.44
C VAL A 158 -3.51 -1.81 15.48
N PHE A 159 -3.06 -2.47 14.43
CA PHE A 159 -3.36 -3.89 14.18
C PHE A 159 -2.11 -4.69 13.85
N ASN A 160 -1.80 -5.69 14.65
CA ASN A 160 -0.85 -6.73 14.29
C ASN A 160 -1.61 -7.88 13.64
N VAL A 161 -1.22 -8.25 12.42
CA VAL A 161 -1.88 -9.32 11.65
C VAL A 161 -1.91 -10.69 12.36
N LYS A 162 -1.06 -10.89 13.38
CA LYS A 162 -1.07 -12.08 14.23
C LYS A 162 -2.31 -12.18 15.13
N GLU A 163 -3.00 -11.06 15.37
CA GLU A 163 -4.23 -11.00 16.18
C GLU A 163 -5.45 -11.57 15.45
N GLY A 164 -5.38 -11.75 14.12
CA GLY A 164 -6.43 -12.39 13.34
C GLY A 164 -7.68 -11.52 13.12
N TRP A 165 -8.83 -12.17 12.91
CA TRP A 165 -10.06 -11.48 12.49
C TRP A 165 -10.70 -10.64 13.58
N GLU A 166 -10.58 -11.05 14.84
CA GLU A 166 -11.43 -10.52 15.91
C GLU A 166 -11.31 -9.01 16.13
N PRO A 167 -10.12 -8.42 16.36
CA PRO A 167 -10.00 -6.97 16.55
C PRO A 167 -10.40 -6.18 15.31
N LEU A 168 -10.07 -6.71 14.12
CA LEU A 168 -10.43 -6.11 12.84
C LEU A 168 -11.94 -6.04 12.64
N CYS A 169 -12.62 -7.18 12.77
CA CYS A 169 -14.08 -7.27 12.60
C CYS A 169 -14.81 -6.43 13.66
N ARG A 170 -14.35 -6.47 14.92
CA ARG A 170 -14.89 -5.62 16.00
C ARG A 170 -14.76 -4.14 15.68
N PHE A 171 -13.57 -3.70 15.27
CA PHE A 171 -13.32 -2.31 14.90
C PHE A 171 -14.17 -1.89 13.70
N LEU A 172 -14.34 -2.76 12.70
CA LEU A 172 -15.18 -2.47 11.55
C LEU A 172 -16.68 -2.56 11.88
N GLY A 173 -17.10 -3.29 12.90
CA GLY A 173 -18.51 -3.57 13.19
C GLY A 173 -19.09 -4.60 12.20
N LEU A 174 -18.31 -5.65 11.93
CA LEU A 174 -18.66 -6.74 11.02
C LEU A 174 -18.57 -8.10 11.76
N PRO A 175 -19.29 -9.13 11.31
CA PRO A 175 -19.13 -10.48 11.87
C PRO A 175 -17.74 -11.04 11.58
N VAL A 176 -17.24 -11.89 12.49
CA VAL A 176 -16.01 -12.67 12.25
C VAL A 176 -16.34 -13.78 11.25
N PRO A 177 -15.63 -13.87 10.11
CA PRO A 177 -15.86 -14.94 9.14
C PRO A 177 -15.39 -16.29 9.70
N PRO A 178 -15.98 -17.42 9.25
CA PRO A 178 -15.59 -18.75 9.69
C PRO A 178 -14.24 -19.21 9.11
N THR A 179 -13.68 -18.47 8.15
CA THR A 179 -12.43 -18.79 7.49
C THR A 179 -11.22 -18.36 8.33
N PRO A 180 -10.09 -19.08 8.28
CA PRO A 180 -8.86 -18.64 8.94
C PRO A 180 -8.40 -17.27 8.44
N PHE A 181 -7.77 -16.48 9.32
CA PHE A 181 -7.19 -15.20 8.90
C PHE A 181 -6.10 -15.44 7.84
N PRO A 182 -6.15 -14.74 6.69
CA PRO A 182 -5.28 -15.02 5.57
C PRO A 182 -3.82 -14.79 5.93
N ARG A 183 -2.97 -15.73 5.52
CA ARG A 183 -1.51 -15.63 5.61
C ARG A 183 -0.91 -15.68 4.20
N VAL A 184 -1.16 -14.61 3.44
CA VAL A 184 -0.60 -14.39 2.11
C VAL A 184 0.70 -13.56 2.22
N ASP A 185 1.58 -13.68 1.23
CA ASP A 185 2.89 -12.99 1.16
C ASP A 185 3.93 -13.36 2.23
N GLN A 186 3.85 -14.59 2.77
CA GLN A 186 4.99 -15.13 3.52
C GLN A 186 6.18 -15.31 2.56
N HIS A 187 7.23 -14.51 2.73
CA HIS A 187 8.50 -14.56 1.98
C HIS A 187 8.51 -13.96 0.58
N GLY A 188 7.75 -12.89 0.31
CA GLY A 188 7.84 -12.18 -0.98
C GLY A 188 7.30 -12.97 -2.18
N ARG A 189 6.59 -14.07 -1.94
CA ARG A 189 5.77 -14.71 -2.95
C ARG A 189 4.46 -13.95 -3.04
N VAL A 190 4.28 -13.18 -4.12
CA VAL A 190 2.98 -12.62 -4.49
C VAL A 190 2.05 -13.79 -4.77
N VAL A 191 1.18 -14.12 -3.83
CA VAL A 191 0.12 -15.12 -4.06
C VAL A 191 -1.17 -14.35 -4.29
N LYS A 192 -1.76 -14.55 -5.46
CA LYS A 192 -3.06 -13.98 -5.84
C LYS A 192 -4.10 -14.47 -4.81
N ALA A 193 -4.54 -13.59 -3.92
CA ALA A 193 -5.66 -13.89 -3.04
C ALA A 193 -6.94 -13.76 -3.87
N GLU A 194 -7.49 -14.88 -4.31
CA GLU A 194 -8.86 -14.92 -4.83
C GLU A 194 -9.80 -14.79 -3.63
N CYS A 195 -10.65 -13.75 -3.65
CA CYS A 195 -11.78 -13.69 -2.73
C CYS A 195 -12.67 -14.88 -3.03
N ALA A 196 -12.86 -15.76 -2.06
CA ALA A 196 -13.76 -16.89 -2.19
C ALA A 196 -15.20 -16.39 -2.43
N ASP A 197 -15.67 -16.80 -3.59
CA ASP A 197 -17.03 -17.08 -4.01
C ASP A 197 -17.97 -15.96 -4.47
N GLY A 198 -18.49 -16.21 -5.68
CA GLY A 198 -19.62 -15.53 -6.26
C GLY A 198 -20.84 -15.63 -5.36
N GLN A 199 -21.20 -14.50 -4.79
CA GLN A 199 -22.57 -13.99 -4.71
C GLN A 199 -22.47 -12.52 -4.33
N GLY A 200 -23.19 -11.68 -5.07
CA GLY A 200 -23.17 -10.22 -4.90
C GLY A 200 -23.44 -9.82 -3.45
N GLY A 201 -22.58 -8.95 -2.93
CA GLY A 201 -22.69 -8.41 -1.59
C GLY A 201 -22.15 -6.99 -1.57
N SER A 202 -22.95 -6.06 -2.09
CA SER A 202 -22.73 -4.61 -2.16
C SER A 202 -22.68 -3.91 -0.80
N GLU A 203 -22.27 -4.57 0.28
CA GLU A 203 -22.45 -4.07 1.65
C GLU A 203 -21.19 -4.06 2.53
N CYS A 204 -20.03 -4.50 2.03
CA CYS A 204 -18.77 -4.42 2.79
C CYS A 204 -18.00 -3.10 2.58
N ALA A 205 -18.51 -2.19 1.74
CA ALA A 205 -17.71 -1.17 1.08
C ALA A 205 -17.90 0.24 1.65
N SER A 206 -17.37 0.52 2.85
CA SER A 206 -17.31 1.91 3.36
C SER A 206 -16.26 2.14 4.46
N LYS A 207 -15.10 1.45 4.43
CA LYS A 207 -14.12 1.53 5.53
C LYS A 207 -12.69 1.46 5.00
N TRP A 208 -11.97 2.57 5.08
CA TRP A 208 -10.60 2.70 4.58
C TRP A 208 -9.60 1.96 5.48
N VAL A 209 -8.47 1.54 4.92
CA VAL A 209 -7.42 0.76 5.60
C VAL A 209 -6.10 1.41 5.20
N LEU A 210 -5.15 1.57 6.12
CA LEU A 210 -3.78 1.92 5.76
C LEU A 210 -2.89 0.71 6.11
N LYS A 211 -1.86 0.46 5.32
CA LYS A 211 -0.89 -0.61 5.58
C LYS A 211 0.49 0.02 5.44
N SER A 212 1.26 0.03 6.52
CA SER A 212 2.70 0.35 6.55
C SER A 212 3.55 -0.90 6.40
#